data_AF-A0A293MYP0-F1
#
_entry.id   AF-A0A293MYP0-F1
#
_cell.length_a   1.000
_cell.length_b   1.000
_cell.length_c   1.000
_cell.angle_alpha   90.00
_cell.angle_beta   90.00
_cell.angle_gamma   90.00
#
_symmetry.space_group_name_H-M   'P 1'
#
loop_
_entity.id
_entity.type
_entity.pdbx_description
1 polymer ?
#
loop_
_entity_poly.entity_id
_entity_poly.type
_entity_poly.pdbx_seq_one_letter_code
_entity_poly.pdbx_strand_id
1 'polypeptide(L)' 'MEPLVHTMTDLSGPHTQILLSYEVRENEANATTLAKFLELTKKTFVIKEVPLQDHHPEFRSDDIRILNLFLKQP' A
#
# COMPACT_ATOMS: atom_id res chain seq x y z
N MET A 1 13.40 2.67 2.94
CA MET A 1 11.92 2.64 3.06
C MET A 1 11.35 3.94 3.59
N GLU A 2 11.92 4.52 4.65
CA GLU A 2 11.51 5.83 5.18
C GLU A 2 11.41 6.94 4.12
N PRO A 3 12.32 7.03 3.11
CA PRO A 3 12.21 8.06 2.08
C PRO A 3 10.89 7.97 1.29
N LEU A 4 10.43 6.77 0.95
CA LEU A 4 9.20 6.61 0.18
C LEU A 4 7.97 7.03 0.98
N VAL A 5 7.85 6.58 2.23
CA VAL A 5 6.70 6.95 3.08
C VAL A 5 6.70 8.46 3.36
N HIS A 6 7.88 9.05 3.54
CA HIS A 6 8.03 10.50 3.69
C HIS A 6 7.57 11.24 2.43
N THR A 7 8.06 10.87 1.25
CA THR A 7 7.61 11.46 -0.03
C THR A 7 6.10 11.30 -0.25
N MET A 8 5.54 10.12 0.04
CA MET A 8 4.10 9.90 -0.03
C MET A 8 3.33 10.83 0.91
N THR A 9 3.86 11.08 2.10
CA THR A 9 3.25 11.97 3.09
C THR A 9 3.29 13.41 2.62
N ASP A 10 4.46 13.89 2.20
CA ASP A 10 4.69 15.28 1.80
C ASP A 10 3.88 15.68 0.55
N LEU A 11 3.65 14.73 -0.36
CA LEU A 11 2.90 14.97 -1.59
C LEU A 11 1.39 14.73 -1.46
N SER A 12 0.93 14.19 -0.33
CA SER A 12 -0.50 13.90 -0.13
C SER A 12 -1.20 15.05 0.59
N GLY A 13 -2.38 15.41 0.11
CA GLY A 13 -3.30 16.32 0.79
C GLY A 13 -4.52 15.58 1.36
N PRO A 14 -5.46 16.31 2.00
CA PRO A 14 -6.65 15.75 2.64
C PRO A 14 -7.57 14.95 1.71
N HIS A 15 -7.48 15.17 0.39
CA HIS A 15 -8.29 14.52 -0.63
C HIS A 15 -7.47 13.63 -1.57
N THR A 16 -6.17 13.47 -1.32
CA THR A 16 -5.33 12.59 -2.13
C THR A 16 -5.61 11.14 -1.77
N GLN A 17 -5.87 10.32 -2.78
CA GLN A 17 -5.87 8.86 -2.68
C GLN A 17 -4.62 8.32 -3.37
N ILE A 18 -3.83 7.52 -2.65
CA ILE A 18 -2.73 6.77 -3.26
C ILE A 18 -3.24 5.38 -3.61
N LEU A 19 -3.00 4.96 -4.84
CA LEU A 19 -3.18 3.59 -5.30
C LEU A 19 -1.82 2.89 -5.28
N LEU A 20 -1.65 1.89 -4.41
CA LEU A 20 -0.42 1.10 -4.32
C LEU A 20 -0.70 -0.33 -4.77
N SER A 21 -0.03 -0.78 -5.83
CA SER A 21 -0.06 -2.18 -6.27
C SER A 21 1.31 -2.82 -6.05
N TYR A 22 1.33 -4.04 -5.53
CA TYR A 22 2.55 -4.82 -5.34
C TYR A 22 2.30 -6.32 -5.42
N GLU A 23 3.34 -7.07 -5.73
CA GLU A 23 3.37 -8.54 -5.75
C GLU A 23 3.88 -9.07 -4.39
N VAL A 24 3.14 -10.00 -3.80
CA VAL A 24 3.54 -10.76 -2.61
C VAL A 24 4.56 -11.81 -3.04
N ARG A 25 5.72 -11.82 -2.37
CA ARG A 25 6.81 -12.76 -2.66
C ARG A 25 7.12 -13.55 -1.40
N GLU A 26 7.27 -14.86 -1.54
CA GLU A 26 7.43 -15.79 -0.41
C GLU A 26 8.78 -15.68 0.31
N ASN A 27 9.79 -15.06 -0.31
CA ASN A 27 11.11 -14.90 0.32
C ASN A 27 11.01 -14.06 1.61
N GLU A 28 11.58 -14.58 2.70
CA GLU A 28 11.63 -13.97 4.04
C GLU A 28 12.12 -12.50 4.04
N ALA A 29 13.12 -12.17 3.23
CA ALA A 29 13.62 -10.80 3.12
C ALA A 29 12.56 -9.84 2.54
N ASN A 30 11.77 -10.30 1.55
CA ASN A 30 10.68 -9.52 0.97
C ASN A 30 9.52 -9.40 1.96
N ALA A 31 9.13 -10.50 2.62
CA ALA A 31 8.08 -10.49 3.62
C ALA A 31 8.41 -9.51 4.77
N THR A 32 9.65 -9.54 5.26
CA THR A 32 10.13 -8.64 6.32
C THR A 32 10.12 -7.18 5.87
N THR A 33 10.55 -6.92 4.63
CA THR A 33 10.59 -5.56 4.05
C THR A 33 9.18 -5.00 3.88
N LEU A 34 8.26 -5.81 3.33
CA LEU A 34 6.86 -5.45 3.15
C LEU A 34 6.19 -5.18 4.50
N ALA A 35 6.39 -6.05 5.49
CA ALA A 35 5.83 -5.87 6.82
C ALA A 35 6.26 -4.53 7.42
N LYS A 36 7.56 -4.23 7.44
CA LYS A 36 8.08 -2.94 7.94
C LYS A 36 7.48 -1.76 7.16
N PHE A 37 7.27 -1.89 5.84
CA PHE A 37 6.72 -0.82 5.01
C PHE A 37 5.26 -0.54 5.37
N LEU A 38 4.45 -1.59 5.49
CA LEU A 38 3.06 -1.48 5.91
C LEU A 38 2.96 -0.94 7.35
N GLU A 39 3.87 -1.35 8.24
CA GLU A 39 3.93 -0.84 9.62
C GLU A 39 4.28 0.64 9.73
N LEU A 40 5.17 1.14 8.86
CA LEU A 40 5.47 2.56 8.81
C LEU A 40 4.31 3.35 8.18
N THR A 41 3.78 2.85 7.07
CA THR A 41 2.69 3.49 6.32
C THR A 41 1.41 3.61 7.15
N LYS A 42 1.03 2.57 7.91
CA LYS A 42 -0.17 2.59 8.77
C LYS A 42 -0.11 3.62 9.91
N LYS A 43 1.06 4.22 10.20
CA LYS A 43 1.16 5.30 11.20
C LYS A 43 0.51 6.57 10.67
N THR A 44 0.75 6.91 9.41
CA THR A 44 0.31 8.16 8.78
C THR A 44 -0.93 8.01 7.91
N PHE A 45 -1.14 6.83 7.31
CA PHE A 45 -2.23 6.57 6.38
C PHE A 45 -3.23 5.55 6.93
N VAL A 46 -4.50 5.72 6.57
CA VAL A 46 -5.50 4.65 6.58
C VAL A 46 -5.27 3.78 5.35
N ILE A 47 -5.13 2.47 5.57
CA ILE A 47 -4.92 1.48 4.51
C ILE A 47 -6.21 0.70 4.31
N LYS A 48 -6.70 0.63 3.07
CA LYS A 48 -7.83 -0.22 2.68
C LYS A 48 -7.40 -1.12 1.53
N GLU A 49 -7.49 -2.42 1.74
CA GLU A 49 -7.23 -3.37 0.67
C GLU A 49 -8.37 -3.42 -0.33
N VAL A 50 -8.04 -3.43 -1.61
CA VAL A 50 -9.01 -3.63 -2.70
C VAL A 50 -9.25 -5.13 -2.86
N PRO A 51 -10.50 -5.60 -2.70
CA PRO A 51 -10.87 -6.99 -2.89
C PRO A 51 -10.53 -7.49 -4.30
N LEU A 52 -10.12 -8.76 -4.43
CA LEU A 52 -9.71 -9.35 -5.71
C LEU A 52 -10.83 -9.35 -6.76
N GLN A 53 -12.09 -9.42 -6.33
CA GLN A 53 -13.25 -9.33 -7.22
C GLN A 53 -13.40 -7.95 -7.87
N ASP A 54 -12.81 -6.92 -7.27
CA ASP A 54 -12.82 -5.55 -7.80
C ASP A 54 -11.61 -5.28 -8.72
N HIS A 55 -10.70 -6.25 -8.87
CA HIS A 55 -9.60 -6.18 -9.83
C HIS A 55 -10.10 -6.53 -11.24
N HIS A 56 -9.32 -6.18 -12.26
CA HIS A 56 -9.66 -6.55 -13.65
C HIS A 56 -9.79 -8.08 -13.78
N PRO A 57 -10.85 -8.61 -14.41
CA PRO A 57 -11.14 -10.05 -14.41
C PRO A 57 -10.02 -10.91 -15.03
N GLU A 58 -9.35 -10.39 -16.06
CA GLU A 58 -8.27 -11.09 -16.79
C GLU A 58 -6.86 -10.67 -16.35
N PHE A 59 -6.71 -9.48 -15.75
CA PHE A 59 -5.40 -8.89 -15.44
C PHE A 59 -5.25 -8.73 -13.93
N ARG A 60 -5.37 -9.87 -13.24
CA ARG A 60 -5.22 -9.99 -11.79
C ARG A 60 -4.47 -11.26 -11.42
N SER A 61 -3.92 -11.29 -10.23
CA SER A 61 -3.27 -12.46 -9.63
C SER A 61 -3.57 -12.46 -8.14
N ASP A 62 -3.68 -13.65 -7.54
CA ASP A 62 -3.83 -13.80 -6.08
C ASP A 62 -2.61 -13.24 -5.32
N ASP A 63 -1.45 -13.25 -5.98
CA ASP A 63 -0.21 -12.69 -5.44
C ASP A 63 -0.10 -11.18 -5.64
N ILE A 64 -1.00 -10.54 -6.40
CA ILE A 64 -0.98 -9.08 -6.60
C ILE A 64 -2.03 -8.43 -5.69
N ARG A 65 -1.57 -7.52 -4.84
CA ARG A 65 -2.40 -6.80 -3.89
C ARG A 65 -2.46 -5.34 -4.27
N ILE A 66 -3.65 -4.75 -4.16
CA ILE A 66 -3.89 -3.34 -4.41
C ILE A 66 -4.41 -2.72 -3.12
N LEU A 67 -3.79 -1.63 -2.68
CA LEU A 67 -4.13 -0.89 -1.49
C LEU A 67 -4.53 0.55 -1.87
N ASN A 68 -5.62 1.02 -1.28
CA ASN A 68 -5.97 2.42 -1.23
C ASN A 68 -5.44 3.03 0.07
N LEU A 69 -4.65 4.09 -0.04
CA LEU A 69 -4.09 4.80 1.10
C LEU A 69 -4.65 6.23 1.14
N PHE A 70 -5.09 6.64 2.32
CA PHE A 70 -5.61 7.98 2.59
C PHE A 70 -4.89 8.55 3.80
N LEU A 71 -4.49 9.83 3.77
CA LEU A 71 -3.93 10.47 4.96
C LEU A 71 -4.93 10.36 6.11
N LYS A 72 -4.44 10.01 7.31
CA LYS A 72 -5.25 10.12 8.51
C LYS A 72 -5.55 11.60 8.72
N GLN A 73 -6.82 11.94 8.86
CA GLN A 73 -7.19 13.28 9.29
C GLN A 73 -6.75 13.44 10.76
N PRO A 74 -6.18 14.61 11.12
CA PRO A 74 -5.83 14.92 12.50
C PRO A 74 -7.06 14.95 13.43
#